data_AF-A0A8S8YVU1-F1
#
_entry.id   AF-A0A8S8YVU1-F1
#
_cell.length_a   1.000
_cell.length_b   1.000
_cell.length_c   1.000
_cell.angle_alpha   90.00
_cell.angle_beta   90.00
_cell.angle_gamma   90.00
#
_symmetry.space_group_name_H-M   'P 1'
#
loop_
_entity.id
_entity.type
_entity.pdbx_description
1 polymer ?
#
loop_
_entity_poly.entity_id
_entity_poly.type
_entity_poly.pdbx_seq_one_letter_code
_entity_poly.pdbx_strand_id
1 'polypeptide(L)'
;MDKPKQGIDQMVDRVIDNPAYDMFGGYHIFLRRVTIPILLILIFMIVYDFLLGYLSSDLTLILSALITGLSVGPILGLERYFAEHRQRK
;
A
#
# COMPACT_ATOMS: atom_id res chain seq x y z
N MET A 1 -46.36 -14.70 -0.47
CA MET A 1 -45.36 -14.25 -1.46
C MET A 1 -44.30 -13.47 -0.70
N ASP A 2 -43.23 -14.16 -0.33
CA ASP A 2 -42.10 -13.58 0.41
C ASP A 2 -41.33 -12.62 -0.51
N LYS A 3 -41.23 -11.35 -0.08
CA LYS A 3 -40.49 -10.31 -0.80
C LYS A 3 -39.02 -10.71 -0.84
N PRO A 4 -38.40 -10.82 -2.02
CA PRO A 4 -37.03 -11.30 -2.13
C PRO A 4 -36.07 -10.23 -1.61
N LYS A 5 -35.13 -10.64 -0.75
CA LYS A 5 -33.68 -10.32 -0.62
C LYS A 5 -33.07 -9.00 -1.20
N GLN A 6 -33.86 -8.01 -1.59
CA GLN A 6 -33.46 -6.77 -2.27
C GLN A 6 -32.52 -5.89 -1.43
N GLY A 7 -32.51 -6.05 -0.10
CA GLY A 7 -31.64 -5.28 0.77
C GLY A 7 -30.16 -5.63 0.64
N ILE A 8 -29.83 -6.92 0.40
CA ILE A 8 -28.43 -7.35 0.30
C ILE A 8 -27.89 -7.06 -1.10
N ASP A 9 -28.67 -7.35 -2.15
CA ASP A 9 -28.26 -7.08 -3.53
C ASP A 9 -28.04 -5.58 -3.77
N GLN A 10 -28.91 -4.70 -3.24
CA GLN A 10 -28.71 -3.25 -3.34
C GLN A 10 -27.54 -2.72 -2.49
N MET A 11 -27.23 -3.38 -1.37
CA MET A 11 -26.03 -3.04 -0.58
C MET A 11 -24.76 -3.49 -1.30
N VAL A 12 -24.78 -4.65 -1.96
CA VAL A 12 -23.67 -5.16 -2.77
C VAL A 12 -23.43 -4.25 -3.97
N ASP A 13 -24.47 -3.89 -4.72
CA ASP A 13 -24.37 -2.94 -5.85
C ASP A 13 -23.79 -1.60 -5.38
N ARG A 14 -24.24 -1.05 -4.24
CA ARG A 14 -23.68 0.20 -3.69
C ARG A 14 -22.22 0.11 -3.27
N VAL A 15 -21.75 -1.06 -2.83
CA VAL A 15 -20.35 -1.25 -2.44
C VAL A 15 -19.46 -1.42 -3.68
N ILE A 16 -19.98 -2.07 -4.72
CA ILE A 16 -19.29 -2.25 -6.00
C ILE A 16 -19.23 -0.93 -6.78
N ASP A 17 -20.34 -0.18 -6.84
CA ASP A 17 -20.42 1.12 -7.51
C ASP A 17 -19.84 2.29 -6.68
N ASN A 18 -19.24 2.00 -5.51
CA ASN A 18 -18.66 3.04 -4.68
C ASN A 18 -17.39 3.58 -5.35
N PRO A 19 -17.34 4.87 -5.74
CA PRO A 19 -16.16 5.46 -6.38
C PRO A 19 -14.90 5.39 -5.49
N ALA A 20 -15.07 5.30 -4.17
CA ALA A 20 -13.95 5.08 -3.26
C ALA A 20 -13.30 3.68 -3.44
N TYR A 21 -14.07 2.65 -3.78
CA TYR A 21 -13.53 1.32 -4.06
C TYR A 21 -12.67 1.32 -5.32
N ASP A 22 -13.07 2.08 -6.34
CA ASP A 22 -12.32 2.24 -7.57
C ASP A 22 -11.07 3.11 -7.37
N MET A 23 -11.19 4.22 -6.62
CA MET A 23 -10.07 5.12 -6.29
C MET A 23 -8.97 4.45 -5.46
N PHE A 24 -9.30 3.45 -4.63
CA PHE A 24 -8.31 2.70 -3.84
C PHE A 24 -7.77 1.44 -4.56
N GLY A 25 -8.13 1.23 -5.83
CA GLY A 25 -7.57 0.16 -6.68
C GLY A 25 -8.39 -1.12 -6.76
N GLY A 26 -9.68 -1.09 -6.41
CA GLY A 26 -10.61 -2.21 -6.56
C GLY A 26 -10.15 -3.49 -5.85
N TYR A 27 -10.19 -4.64 -6.55
CA TYR A 27 -9.80 -5.97 -6.06
C TYR A 27 -8.34 -6.06 -5.54
N HIS A 28 -7.50 -5.03 -5.76
CA HIS A 28 -6.09 -5.01 -5.40
C HIS A 28 -5.78 -4.43 -4.00
N ILE A 29 -6.78 -4.03 -3.21
CA ILE A 29 -6.55 -3.54 -1.82
C ILE A 29 -5.80 -4.59 -0.98
N PHE A 30 -6.08 -5.88 -1.18
CA PHE A 30 -5.34 -6.96 -0.52
C PHE A 30 -3.88 -7.06 -0.98
N LEU A 31 -3.63 -6.99 -2.29
CA LEU A 31 -2.27 -7.02 -2.82
C LEU A 31 -1.46 -5.85 -2.28
N ARG A 32 -2.04 -4.65 -2.24
CA ARG A 32 -1.39 -3.45 -1.71
C ARG A 32 -0.96 -3.58 -0.25
N ARG A 33 -1.79 -4.20 0.60
CA ARG A 33 -1.44 -4.46 2.02
C ARG A 33 -0.29 -5.46 2.19
N VAL A 34 0.02 -6.22 1.14
CA VAL A 34 1.15 -7.18 1.10
C VAL A 34 2.36 -6.55 0.38
N THR A 35 2.14 -5.82 -0.71
CA THR A 35 3.20 -5.21 -1.52
C THR A 35 3.91 -4.07 -0.81
N ILE A 36 3.20 -3.20 -0.08
CA ILE A 36 3.81 -2.10 0.68
C ILE A 36 4.81 -2.64 1.72
N PRO A 37 4.45 -3.58 2.63
CA PRO A 37 5.41 -4.11 3.58
C PRO A 37 6.56 -4.88 2.91
N ILE A 38 6.31 -5.62 1.82
CA ILE A 38 7.40 -6.27 1.06
C ILE A 38 8.38 -5.24 0.49
N LEU A 39 7.89 -4.16 -0.10
CA LEU A 39 8.74 -3.07 -0.62
C LEU A 39 9.56 -2.42 0.49
N LEU A 40 8.95 -2.16 1.64
CA LEU A 40 9.66 -1.57 2.78
C LEU A 40 10.75 -2.50 3.33
N ILE A 41 10.49 -3.80 3.43
CA ILE A 41 11.51 -4.79 3.82
C ILE A 41 12.64 -4.83 2.79
N LEU A 42 12.31 -4.80 1.50
CA LEU A 42 13.31 -4.84 0.44
C LEU A 42 14.19 -3.57 0.46
N ILE A 43 13.60 -2.40 0.66
CA ILE A 43 14.34 -1.14 0.85
C ILE A 43 15.21 -1.22 2.09
N PHE A 44 14.69 -1.71 3.22
CA PHE A 44 15.45 -1.88 4.45
C PHE A 44 16.67 -2.77 4.24
N MET A 45 16.49 -3.91 3.58
CA MET A 45 17.57 -4.85 3.30
C MET A 45 18.65 -4.22 2.41
N ILE A 46 18.26 -3.52 1.34
CA ILE A 46 19.22 -2.83 0.45
C ILE A 46 19.99 -1.76 1.21
N VAL A 47 19.30 -0.93 1.99
CA VAL A 47 19.91 0.15 2.76
C VAL A 47 20.82 -0.41 3.84
N TYR A 48 20.40 -1.46 4.55
CA TYR A 48 21.19 -2.11 5.59
C TYR A 48 22.48 -2.71 5.01
N ASP A 49 22.38 -3.49 3.92
CA ASP A 49 23.53 -4.11 3.27
C ASP A 49 24.51 -3.05 2.73
N PHE A 50 23.98 -1.97 2.15
CA PHE A 50 24.80 -0.84 1.69
C PHE A 50 25.54 -0.14 2.84
N LEU A 51 24.89 0.13 3.98
CA LEU A 51 25.52 0.82 5.11
C LEU A 51 26.46 -0.09 5.92
N LEU A 52 26.28 -1.42 5.88
CA LEU A 52 27.11 -2.37 6.61
C LEU A 52 28.60 -2.27 6.23
N GLY A 53 28.90 -1.90 4.98
CA GLY A 53 30.27 -1.70 4.51
C GLY A 53 30.97 -0.44 5.03
N TYR A 54 30.22 0.51 5.62
CA TYR A 54 30.75 1.82 6.02
C TYR A 54 30.66 2.09 7.52
N LEU A 55 29.68 1.49 8.22
CA LEU A 55 29.35 1.79 9.62
C LEU A 55 29.36 0.54 10.51
N SER A 56 29.44 0.76 11.83
CA SER A 56 29.26 -0.29 12.83
C SER A 56 27.83 -0.84 12.81
N SER A 57 27.68 -2.14 13.11
CA SER A 57 26.40 -2.87 12.98
C SER A 57 25.23 -2.20 13.72
N ASP A 58 25.45 -1.65 14.91
CA ASP A 58 24.40 -0.99 15.70
C ASP A 58 23.91 0.30 15.03
N LEU A 59 24.85 1.10 14.51
CA LEU A 59 24.57 2.38 13.88
C LEU A 59 23.92 2.18 12.50
N THR A 60 24.35 1.15 11.77
CA THR A 60 23.76 0.68 10.51
C THR A 60 22.30 0.26 10.71
N LEU A 61 21.98 -0.48 11.78
CA LEU A 61 20.61 -0.88 12.14
C LEU A 61 19.71 0.33 12.42
N ILE A 62 20.20 1.28 13.21
CA ILE A 62 19.42 2.49 13.56
C ILE A 62 19.16 3.33 12.31
N LEU A 63 20.19 3.59 11.49
CA LEU A 63 20.05 4.44 10.31
C LEU A 63 19.19 3.78 9.22
N SER A 64 19.34 2.48 8.98
CA SER A 64 18.51 1.76 8.01
C SER A 64 17.03 1.76 8.43
N ALA A 65 16.73 1.61 9.72
CA ALA A 65 15.37 1.72 10.24
C ALA A 65 14.79 3.12 10.06
N LEU A 66 15.60 4.16 10.33
CA LEU A 66 15.22 5.56 10.16
C LEU A 66 14.90 5.89 8.69
N ILE A 67 15.80 5.52 7.78
CA ILE A 67 15.63 5.75 6.33
C ILE A 67 14.40 5.01 5.80
N THR A 68 14.20 3.76 6.24
CA THR A 68 13.03 2.97 5.83
C THR A 68 11.73 3.56 6.37
N GLY A 69 11.71 3.99 7.64
CA GLY A 69 10.56 4.65 8.27
C GLY A 69 10.18 5.96 7.57
N LEU A 70 11.17 6.78 7.20
CA LEU A 70 10.97 8.01 6.42
C LEU A 70 10.44 7.72 5.01
N SER A 71 10.80 6.57 4.44
CA SER A 71 10.37 6.16 3.09
C SER A 71 8.88 5.78 3.02
N VAL A 72 8.24 5.47 4.15
CA VAL A 72 6.81 5.11 4.21
C VAL A 72 5.92 6.21 3.62
N GLY A 73 6.18 7.48 3.96
CA GLY A 73 5.38 8.61 3.47
C GLY A 73 5.40 8.75 1.95
N PRO A 74 6.58 8.87 1.33
CA PRO A 74 6.73 8.92 -0.13
C PRO A 74 6.13 7.71 -0.85
N ILE A 75 6.29 6.49 -0.32
CA ILE A 75 5.74 5.27 -0.94
C ILE A 75 4.20 5.35 -1.00
N LEU A 76 3.55 5.77 0.08
CA LEU A 76 2.10 5.95 0.11
C LEU A 76 1.64 7.10 -0.81
N GLY A 77 2.44 8.16 -0.92
CA GLY A 77 2.17 9.28 -1.84
C GLY A 77 2.26 8.89 -3.31
N LEU A 78 3.30 8.14 -3.70
CA LEU A 78 3.47 7.61 -5.06
C LEU A 78 2.34 6.64 -5.42
N GLU A 79 1.94 5.80 -4.47
CA GLU A 79 0.84 4.86 -4.68
C GLU A 79 -0.49 5.58 -4.98
N ARG A 80 -0.78 6.67 -4.25
CA ARG A 80 -1.92 7.55 -4.53
C ARG A 80 -1.82 8.23 -5.89
N TYR A 81 -0.64 8.74 -6.24
CA TYR A 81 -0.42 9.39 -7.53
C TYR A 81 -0.65 8.43 -8.72
N PHE A 82 -0.14 7.19 -8.64
CA PHE A 82 -0.38 6.17 -9.66
C PHE A 82 -1.85 5.77 -9.76
N ALA A 83 -2.55 5.67 -8.62
CA ALA A 83 -3.98 5.40 -8.60
C ALA A 83 -4.76 6.52 -9.31
N GLU A 84 -4.52 7.78 -8.95
CA GLU A 84 -5.18 8.94 -9.56
C GLU A 84 -4.88 9.05 -11.07
N HIS A 85 -3.65 8.80 -11.49
CA HIS A 85 -3.28 8.90 -12.91
C HIS A 85 -3.90 7.78 -13.75
N ARG A 86 -4.09 6.59 -13.17
CA ARG A 86 -4.76 5.46 -13.83
C ARG A 86 -6.27 5.64 -13.94
N GLN A 87 -6.88 6.40 -13.04
CA GLN A 87 -8.31 6.74 -13.08
C GLN A 87 -8.66 7.83 -14.11
N ARG A 88 -7.67 8.63 -14.54
CA ARG A 88 -7.86 9.70 -15.54
C ARG A 88 -7.74 9.22 -17.00
N LYS A 89 -7.38 7.96 -17.22
CA LYS A 89 -7.38 7.30 -18.53
C LYS A 89 -8.57 6.36 -18.62
#